data_AF-A0A7V2UXE5-F1
#
_entry.id   AF-A0A7V2UXE5-F1
#
_cell.length_a   1.000
_cell.length_b   1.000
_cell.length_c   1.000
_cell.angle_alpha   90.00
_cell.angle_beta   90.00
_cell.angle_gamma   90.00
#
_symmetry.space_group_name_H-M   'P 1'
#
loop_
_entity.id
_entity.type
_entity.pdbx_description
1 polymer ?
#
loop_
_entity_poly.entity_id
_entity_poly.type
_entity_poly.pdbx_seq_one_letter_code
_entity_poly.pdbx_strand_id
1 'polypeptide(L)'
;MRHRQVRPLLHRGRLRLHRRAGLHARADQEAGRGDLTVGRSLPDALRALAGPVRWVGLGNPDWGDDGFGVRLAEALARAGCPGVVVAGTAPEDAVARLAGDGCAHVVFLDAVEFEGEPGAAVWMEASDLAARFPQVSTHKLSLGLLARLFEARGVRVSLLGVKPQSLRPGTGLSEPVRRTMELLAGMLIDARRRPGVAG
;
A
#
# COMPACT_ATOMS: atom_id res chain seq x y z
N MET A 1 36.73 16.38 -59.30
CA MET A 1 35.98 15.15 -59.67
C MET A 1 36.14 14.17 -58.50
N ARG A 2 35.11 13.95 -57.66
CA ARG A 2 34.26 12.73 -57.66
C ARG A 2 35.11 11.47 -57.92
N HIS A 3 35.29 10.54 -56.98
CA HIS A 3 34.22 9.62 -56.57
C HIS A 3 34.47 8.97 -55.21
N ARG A 4 33.39 8.95 -54.41
CA ARG A 4 33.07 7.97 -53.37
C ARG A 4 33.21 6.53 -53.88
N GLN A 5 33.76 5.65 -53.04
CA GLN A 5 33.33 4.26 -52.94
C GLN A 5 32.90 3.95 -51.51
N VAL A 6 31.82 3.19 -51.39
CA VAL A 6 31.00 2.98 -50.19
C VAL A 6 30.70 1.48 -50.07
N ARG A 7 30.90 0.93 -48.84
CA ARG A 7 30.29 -0.28 -48.19
C ARG A 7 30.69 -1.69 -48.67
N PRO A 8 30.45 -2.81 -47.90
CA PRO A 8 29.62 -3.01 -46.67
C PRO A 8 30.35 -3.72 -45.47
N LEU A 9 30.05 -3.40 -44.19
CA LEU A 9 29.09 -4.01 -43.21
C LEU A 9 29.50 -5.33 -42.49
N LEU A 10 29.43 -5.25 -41.14
CA LEU A 10 29.20 -6.29 -40.11
C LEU A 10 30.39 -7.08 -39.53
N HIS A 11 30.77 -6.76 -38.29
CA HIS A 11 30.58 -7.72 -37.19
C HIS A 11 30.54 -7.06 -35.80
N ARG A 12 29.63 -7.59 -34.98
CA ARG A 12 29.26 -7.17 -33.62
C ARG A 12 30.37 -7.47 -32.61
N GLY A 13 30.48 -6.62 -31.57
CA GLY A 13 31.32 -6.88 -30.39
C GLY A 13 30.99 -5.95 -29.22
N ARG A 14 30.01 -6.36 -28.42
CA ARG A 14 29.53 -5.86 -27.12
C ARG A 14 30.47 -4.89 -26.34
N LEU A 15 30.03 -3.64 -26.16
CA LEU A 15 30.51 -2.78 -25.07
C LEU A 15 30.00 -3.32 -23.72
N ARG A 16 30.92 -3.67 -22.82
CA ARG A 16 30.63 -3.86 -21.39
C ARG A 16 30.68 -2.49 -20.72
N LEU A 17 29.53 -1.98 -20.29
CA LEU A 17 29.45 -0.83 -19.39
C LEU A 17 29.50 -1.34 -17.95
N HIS A 18 30.65 -1.17 -17.30
CA HIS A 18 30.74 -1.16 -15.85
C HIS A 18 30.23 0.20 -15.34
N ARG A 19 29.02 0.26 -14.79
CA ARG A 19 28.60 1.39 -13.94
C ARG A 19 28.90 1.06 -12.48
N ARG A 20 29.94 1.68 -11.94
CA ARG A 20 30.02 2.05 -10.52
C ARG A 20 29.49 3.48 -10.38
N ALA A 21 28.47 3.65 -9.55
CA ALA A 21 28.11 4.86 -8.81
C ALA A 21 27.08 4.36 -7.77
N GLY A 22 27.30 4.39 -6.45
CA GLY A 22 28.04 5.38 -5.69
C GLY A 22 27.15 6.59 -5.48
N LEU A 23 26.13 6.48 -4.63
CA LEU A 23 25.53 7.62 -3.94
C LEU A 23 25.00 7.15 -2.58
N HIS A 24 25.85 7.23 -1.56
CA HIS A 24 25.42 7.34 -0.18
C HIS A 24 24.99 8.80 0.02
N ALA A 25 23.70 9.04 0.22
CA ALA A 25 23.24 10.31 0.77
C ALA A 25 23.35 10.22 2.29
N ARG A 26 24.40 10.84 2.85
CA ARG A 26 24.30 11.46 4.17
C ARG A 26 24.11 12.95 3.93
N ALA A 27 22.99 13.49 4.42
CA ALA A 27 22.85 14.91 4.67
C ALA A 27 21.93 15.06 5.87
N ASP A 28 22.50 15.56 6.96
CA ASP A 28 21.75 16.17 8.04
C ASP A 28 20.85 17.26 7.45
N GLN A 29 19.53 17.07 7.57
CA GLN A 29 18.54 18.14 7.52
C GLN A 29 17.22 17.60 8.08
N GLU A 30 17.05 17.91 9.37
CA GLU A 30 15.83 18.30 10.08
C GLU A 30 14.46 18.13 9.38
N ALA A 31 13.54 17.58 10.20
CA ALA A 31 12.10 17.76 10.18
C ALA A 31 11.26 16.96 9.15
N GLY A 32 10.84 15.77 9.60
CA GLY A 32 9.45 15.34 9.57
C GLY A 32 8.74 15.35 8.22
N ARG A 33 8.83 14.24 7.49
CA ARG A 33 7.84 13.76 6.50
C ARG A 33 8.22 12.31 6.18
N GLY A 34 7.36 11.36 6.53
CA GLY A 34 7.53 9.96 6.16
C GLY A 34 7.59 9.84 4.65
N ASP A 35 8.73 9.39 4.13
CA ASP A 35 8.92 9.01 2.74
C ASP A 35 7.94 7.87 2.39
N LEU A 36 7.13 8.11 1.36
CA LEU A 36 6.17 7.18 0.78
C LEU A 36 6.76 6.63 -0.52
N THR A 37 7.25 5.40 -0.52
CA THR A 37 7.72 4.65 -1.70
C THR A 37 6.80 3.43 -1.86
N VAL A 38 6.15 3.05 -2.97
CA VAL A 38 6.23 3.33 -4.43
C VAL A 38 4.80 3.40 -5.01
N GLY A 39 4.56 4.24 -6.03
CA GLY A 39 3.31 4.29 -6.81
C GLY A 39 2.76 5.71 -6.98
N ARG A 40 2.14 6.27 -5.94
CA ARG A 40 1.53 7.62 -5.90
C ARG A 40 1.62 8.18 -4.47
N SER A 41 1.68 9.50 -4.30
CA SER A 41 1.59 10.09 -2.94
C SER A 41 0.26 9.72 -2.28
N LEU A 42 0.24 9.44 -0.97
CA LEU A 42 -1.00 9.07 -0.27
C LEU A 42 -2.12 10.12 -0.46
N PRO A 43 -1.87 11.44 -0.38
CA PRO A 43 -2.90 12.44 -0.67
C PRO A 43 -3.51 12.30 -2.07
N ASP A 44 -2.68 12.06 -3.08
CA ASP A 44 -3.17 11.87 -4.45
C ASP A 44 -3.95 10.56 -4.59
N ALA A 45 -3.54 9.51 -3.88
CA ALA A 45 -4.23 8.22 -3.90
C ALA A 45 -5.62 8.36 -3.28
N LEU A 46 -5.72 9.05 -2.14
CA LEU A 46 -6.99 9.33 -1.47
C LEU A 46 -7.93 10.19 -2.33
N ARG A 47 -7.40 11.14 -3.10
CA ARG A 47 -8.18 11.95 -4.07
C ARG A 47 -8.70 11.13 -5.25
N ALA A 48 -8.02 10.06 -5.62
CA ALA A 48 -8.43 9.19 -6.73
C ALA A 48 -9.53 8.18 -6.34
N LEU A 49 -9.84 8.04 -5.05
CA LEU A 49 -10.94 7.22 -4.56
C LEU A 49 -12.27 7.93 -4.84
N ALA A 50 -13.00 7.48 -5.86
CA ALA A 50 -14.30 8.02 -6.24
C ALA A 50 -15.43 7.06 -5.81
N GLY A 51 -16.53 7.60 -5.29
CA GLY A 51 -17.67 6.80 -4.83
C GLY A 51 -17.48 6.14 -3.46
N PRO A 52 -18.37 5.22 -3.06
CA PRO A 52 -18.33 4.58 -1.74
C PRO A 52 -17.08 3.72 -1.55
N VAL A 53 -16.33 3.99 -0.48
CA VAL A 53 -15.09 3.29 -0.12
C VAL A 53 -15.33 2.38 1.08
N ARG A 54 -14.71 1.20 1.07
CA ARG A 54 -14.64 0.28 2.21
C ARG A 54 -13.23 0.18 2.73
N TRP A 55 -13.06 0.46 4.03
CA TRP A 55 -11.77 0.37 4.73
C TRP A 55 -11.75 -0.93 5.51
N VAL A 56 -10.92 -1.88 5.09
CA VAL A 56 -10.91 -3.24 5.64
C VAL A 56 -9.64 -3.46 6.45
N GLY A 57 -9.76 -3.43 7.77
CA GLY A 57 -8.66 -3.64 8.71
C GLY A 57 -8.32 -5.11 8.90
N LEU A 58 -7.08 -5.47 8.58
CA LEU A 58 -6.55 -6.82 8.69
C LEU A 58 -5.45 -6.93 9.75
N GLY A 59 -5.14 -8.18 10.11
CA GLY A 59 -4.04 -8.55 10.99
C GLY A 59 -4.48 -8.97 12.38
N ASN A 60 -3.50 -9.36 13.21
CA ASN A 60 -3.71 -9.90 14.55
C ASN A 60 -3.25 -8.92 15.64
N PRO A 61 -4.18 -8.33 16.43
CA PRO A 61 -3.85 -7.40 17.51
C PRO A 61 -2.95 -7.97 18.62
N ASP A 62 -2.88 -9.29 18.74
CA ASP A 62 -2.07 -10.01 19.73
C ASP A 62 -0.62 -10.24 19.28
N TRP A 63 -0.26 -9.82 18.05
CA TRP A 63 1.05 -10.05 17.44
C TRP A 63 1.79 -8.75 17.09
N GLY A 64 1.76 -7.79 18.01
CA GLY A 64 2.52 -6.55 17.93
C GLY A 64 2.09 -5.71 16.73
N ASP A 65 3.02 -5.45 15.81
CA ASP A 65 2.77 -4.62 14.62
C ASP A 65 1.79 -5.23 13.63
N ASP A 66 1.55 -6.54 13.68
CA ASP A 66 0.51 -7.21 12.89
C ASP A 66 -0.88 -6.62 13.18
N GLY A 67 -1.07 -6.10 14.39
CA GLY A 67 -2.31 -5.44 14.80
C GLY A 67 -2.57 -4.08 14.14
N PHE A 68 -1.66 -3.58 13.29
CA PHE A 68 -1.78 -2.26 12.68
C PHE A 68 -3.11 -2.04 11.95
N GLY A 69 -3.46 -2.96 11.03
CA GLY A 69 -4.62 -2.79 10.17
C GLY A 69 -5.93 -2.76 10.94
N VAL A 70 -6.09 -3.68 11.90
CA VAL A 70 -7.21 -3.70 12.86
C VAL A 70 -7.29 -2.40 13.64
N ARG A 71 -6.19 -1.97 14.27
CA ARG A 71 -6.19 -0.76 15.12
C ARG A 71 -6.50 0.51 14.33
N LEU A 72 -6.00 0.60 13.09
CA LEU A 72 -6.32 1.71 12.20
C LEU A 72 -7.80 1.72 11.84
N ALA A 73 -8.37 0.58 11.44
CA ALA A 73 -9.79 0.47 11.16
C ALA A 73 -10.64 0.84 12.39
N GLU A 74 -10.31 0.33 13.57
CA GLU A 74 -11.01 0.73 14.80
C GLU A 74 -10.95 2.24 15.07
N ALA A 75 -9.81 2.89 14.81
CA ALA A 75 -9.68 4.34 14.96
C ALA A 75 -10.58 5.10 13.97
N LEU A 76 -10.64 4.66 12.71
CA LEU A 76 -11.55 5.22 11.71
C LEU A 76 -13.01 5.03 12.11
N ALA A 77 -13.38 3.85 12.61
CA ALA A 77 -14.73 3.55 13.08
C ALA A 77 -15.13 4.44 14.26
N ARG A 78 -14.25 4.58 15.28
CA ARG A 78 -14.47 5.49 16.42
C ARG A 78 -14.64 6.94 15.99
N ALA A 79 -13.96 7.35 14.92
CA ALA A 79 -14.07 8.70 14.35
C ALA A 79 -15.32 8.90 13.47
N GLY A 80 -16.15 7.87 13.27
CA GLY A 80 -17.35 7.92 12.45
C GLY A 80 -17.08 7.87 10.94
N CYS A 81 -15.92 7.36 10.50
CA CYS A 81 -15.67 7.17 9.07
C CYS A 81 -16.65 6.12 8.50
N PRO A 82 -17.32 6.40 7.37
CA PRO A 82 -18.22 5.44 6.75
C PRO A 82 -17.45 4.28 6.13
N GLY A 83 -18.09 3.10 6.08
CA GLY A 83 -17.58 1.95 5.34
C GLY A 83 -16.40 1.22 5.97
N VAL A 84 -16.20 1.36 7.27
CA VAL A 84 -15.12 0.66 7.98
C VAL A 84 -15.55 -0.77 8.34
N VAL A 85 -14.67 -1.73 8.09
CA VAL A 85 -14.82 -3.15 8.43
C VAL A 85 -13.57 -3.59 9.17
N VAL A 86 -13.72 -4.07 10.41
CA VAL A 86 -12.64 -4.73 11.15
C VAL A 86 -12.76 -6.23 10.89
N ALA A 87 -11.81 -6.79 10.12
CA ALA A 87 -11.86 -8.18 9.68
C ALA A 87 -10.83 -9.08 10.39
N GLY A 88 -9.81 -8.49 11.02
CA GLY A 88 -8.82 -9.25 11.77
C GLY A 88 -8.05 -10.23 10.89
N THR A 89 -7.98 -11.49 11.31
CA THR A 89 -7.25 -12.55 10.62
C THR A 89 -8.08 -13.31 9.56
N ALA A 90 -9.36 -12.98 9.41
CA ALA A 90 -10.31 -13.66 8.51
C ALA A 90 -10.79 -12.72 7.37
N PRO A 91 -9.93 -12.41 6.37
CA PRO A 91 -10.27 -11.49 5.30
C PRO A 91 -11.38 -12.01 4.35
N GLU A 92 -11.63 -13.32 4.31
CA GLU A 92 -12.71 -13.97 3.55
C GLU A 92 -14.11 -13.54 4.03
N ASP A 93 -14.28 -13.35 5.34
CA ASP A 93 -15.55 -12.89 5.92
C ASP A 93 -15.87 -11.46 5.47
N ALA A 94 -14.83 -10.63 5.30
CA ALA A 94 -15.00 -9.30 4.74
C ALA A 94 -15.51 -9.38 3.31
N VAL A 95 -15.02 -10.30 2.49
CA VAL A 95 -15.48 -10.45 1.09
C VAL A 95 -16.92 -10.91 1.02
N ALA A 96 -17.34 -11.86 1.85
CA ALA A 96 -18.74 -12.28 1.92
C ALA A 96 -19.66 -11.11 2.31
N ARG A 97 -19.24 -10.27 3.27
CA ARG A 97 -20.01 -9.10 3.73
C ARG A 97 -20.05 -7.95 2.74
N LEU A 98 -19.00 -7.78 1.95
CA LEU A 98 -18.87 -6.70 0.97
C LEU A 98 -19.40 -7.10 -0.42
N ALA A 99 -19.72 -8.38 -0.63
CA ALA A 99 -20.31 -8.85 -1.86
C ALA A 99 -21.69 -8.20 -2.09
N GLY A 100 -21.80 -7.35 -3.11
CA GLY A 100 -23.06 -6.72 -3.52
C GLY A 100 -23.45 -5.47 -2.72
N ASP A 101 -22.54 -4.92 -1.91
CA ASP A 101 -22.83 -3.75 -1.07
C ASP A 101 -22.74 -2.38 -1.80
N GLY A 102 -22.51 -2.42 -3.12
CA GLY A 102 -22.42 -1.24 -3.97
C GLY A 102 -21.13 -0.42 -3.80
N CYS A 103 -20.09 -0.94 -3.12
CA CYS A 103 -18.83 -0.22 -3.01
C CYS A 103 -18.13 -0.07 -4.36
N ALA A 104 -17.53 1.10 -4.58
CA ALA A 104 -16.70 1.36 -5.76
C ALA A 104 -15.23 0.96 -5.48
N HIS A 105 -14.81 1.05 -4.23
CA HIS A 105 -13.43 0.79 -3.80
C HIS A 105 -13.38 0.00 -2.50
N VAL A 106 -12.46 -0.97 -2.44
CA VAL A 106 -12.01 -1.63 -1.21
C VAL A 106 -10.55 -1.26 -0.98
N VAL A 107 -10.26 -0.74 0.22
CA VAL A 107 -8.91 -0.42 0.67
C VAL A 107 -8.60 -1.31 1.86
N PHE A 108 -7.69 -2.27 1.65
CA PHE A 108 -7.14 -3.08 2.74
C PHE A 108 -6.17 -2.25 3.57
N LEU A 109 -6.19 -2.44 4.88
CA LEU A 109 -5.27 -1.84 5.84
C LEU A 109 -4.53 -3.00 6.51
N ASP A 110 -3.21 -3.08 6.35
CA ASP A 110 -2.46 -4.26 6.83
C ASP A 110 -0.99 -3.94 7.15
N ALA A 111 -0.38 -4.78 7.99
CA ALA A 111 1.07 -4.79 8.16
C ALA A 111 1.70 -5.63 7.06
N VAL A 112 2.57 -5.02 6.26
CA VAL A 112 3.17 -5.69 5.09
C VAL A 112 4.67 -5.52 5.04
N GLU A 113 5.34 -6.61 4.70
CA GLU A 113 6.79 -6.64 4.53
C GLU A 113 7.16 -6.10 3.14
N PHE A 114 7.98 -5.05 3.09
CA PHE A 114 8.57 -4.48 1.86
C PHE A 114 9.92 -3.82 2.15
N GLU A 115 10.63 -3.36 1.14
CA GLU A 115 11.89 -2.62 1.34
C GLU A 115 11.60 -1.24 1.96
N GLY A 116 12.20 -0.95 3.12
CA GLY A 116 11.97 0.31 3.84
C GLY A 116 12.21 0.15 5.34
N GLU A 117 12.26 1.29 6.03
CA GLU A 117 12.41 1.34 7.49
C GLU A 117 11.10 0.98 8.20
N PRO A 118 11.15 0.40 9.42
CA PRO A 118 9.96 0.16 10.21
C PRO A 118 9.11 1.42 10.38
N GLY A 119 7.79 1.26 10.23
CA GLY A 119 6.84 2.38 10.21
C GLY A 119 6.73 3.09 8.86
N ALA A 120 7.54 2.78 7.85
CA ALA A 120 7.29 3.27 6.49
C ALA A 120 5.91 2.81 6.01
N ALA A 121 5.20 3.65 5.25
CA ALA A 121 3.89 3.35 4.70
C ALA A 121 3.94 3.23 3.19
N VAL A 122 3.11 2.37 2.63
CA VAL A 122 3.02 2.13 1.18
C VAL A 122 1.57 2.09 0.74
N TRP A 123 1.29 2.65 -0.45
CA TRP A 123 0.02 2.48 -1.14
C TRP A 123 0.23 1.63 -2.39
N MET A 124 -0.52 0.54 -2.53
CA MET A 124 -0.42 -0.35 -3.69
C MET A 124 -1.80 -0.56 -4.30
N GLU A 125 -1.89 -0.49 -5.63
CA GLU A 125 -3.08 -0.92 -6.34
C GLU A 125 -3.06 -2.44 -6.53
N ALA A 126 -4.21 -3.03 -6.87
CA ALA A 126 -4.34 -4.47 -7.13
C ALA A 126 -3.31 -5.05 -8.11
N SER A 127 -2.94 -4.29 -9.15
CA SER A 127 -1.90 -4.68 -10.11
C SER A 127 -0.53 -4.86 -9.46
N ASP A 128 -0.18 -3.99 -8.52
CA ASP A 128 1.11 -4.03 -7.81
C ASP A 128 1.12 -5.10 -6.73
N LEU A 129 -0.03 -5.30 -6.06
CA LEU A 129 -0.26 -6.41 -5.13
C LEU A 129 0.02 -7.77 -5.79
N ALA A 130 -0.54 -8.01 -6.98
CA ALA A 130 -0.36 -9.26 -7.72
C ALA A 130 1.07 -9.49 -8.21
N ALA A 131 1.80 -8.42 -8.54
CA ALA A 131 3.17 -8.49 -9.02
C ALA A 131 4.19 -8.64 -7.88
N ARG A 132 3.97 -7.99 -6.73
CA ARG A 132 4.94 -7.88 -5.64
C ARG A 132 4.77 -8.92 -4.53
N PHE A 133 3.57 -9.51 -4.40
CA PHE A 133 3.30 -10.58 -3.43
C PHE A 133 2.82 -11.86 -4.12
N PRO A 134 3.66 -12.50 -4.95
CA PRO A 134 3.32 -13.78 -5.55
C PRO A 134 3.22 -14.86 -4.46
N GLN A 135 2.04 -15.43 -4.32
CA GLN A 135 1.69 -16.76 -3.82
C GLN A 135 2.39 -17.37 -2.58
N VAL A 136 3.20 -16.66 -1.80
CA VAL A 136 4.00 -17.26 -0.71
C VAL A 136 3.90 -16.43 0.57
N SER A 137 2.71 -16.39 1.16
CA SER A 137 2.50 -16.09 2.57
C SER A 137 1.06 -16.42 2.91
N THR A 138 0.83 -17.09 4.04
CA THR A 138 -0.49 -17.58 4.48
C THR A 138 -1.54 -16.46 4.61
N HIS A 139 -1.14 -15.20 4.79
CA HIS A 139 -2.05 -14.04 4.80
C HIS A 139 -1.92 -13.12 3.57
N LYS A 140 -0.86 -13.21 2.75
CA LYS A 140 -0.70 -12.37 1.52
C LYS A 140 -1.21 -13.04 0.25
N LEU A 141 -1.22 -14.38 0.22
CA LEU A 141 -1.90 -15.19 -0.79
C LEU A 141 -3.39 -14.85 -0.88
N SER A 142 -4.04 -14.66 0.28
CA SER A 142 -5.45 -14.29 0.34
C SER A 142 -5.66 -12.91 -0.27
N LEU A 143 -4.85 -11.90 0.09
CA LEU A 143 -5.01 -10.53 -0.45
C LEU A 143 -5.00 -10.45 -1.98
N GLY A 144 -4.06 -11.11 -2.65
CA GLY A 144 -4.01 -11.13 -4.12
C GLY A 144 -5.22 -11.82 -4.75
N LEU A 145 -5.71 -12.90 -4.14
CA LEU A 145 -6.94 -13.58 -4.59
C LEU A 145 -8.19 -12.73 -4.33
N LEU A 146 -8.29 -12.11 -3.16
CA LEU A 146 -9.41 -11.24 -2.79
C LEU A 146 -9.48 -10.02 -3.71
N ALA A 147 -8.32 -9.43 -4.05
CA ALA A 147 -8.25 -8.35 -5.02
C ALA A 147 -8.89 -8.77 -6.35
N ARG A 148 -8.50 -9.93 -6.90
CA ARG A 148 -9.07 -10.46 -8.15
C ARG A 148 -10.57 -10.73 -8.05
N LEU A 149 -11.06 -11.21 -6.90
CA LEU A 149 -12.49 -11.46 -6.69
C LEU A 149 -13.31 -10.16 -6.70
N PHE A 150 -12.78 -9.08 -6.14
CA PHE A 150 -13.42 -7.76 -6.20
C PHE A 150 -13.32 -7.13 -7.60
N GLU A 151 -12.15 -7.22 -8.25
CA GLU A 151 -11.96 -6.71 -9.61
C GLU A 151 -12.87 -7.39 -10.64
N ALA A 152 -13.10 -8.71 -10.50
CA ALA A 152 -14.07 -9.44 -11.32
C ALA A 152 -15.50 -8.92 -11.19
N ARG A 153 -15.80 -8.13 -10.15
CA ARG A 153 -17.10 -7.48 -9.90
C ARG A 153 -17.07 -5.98 -10.23
N GLY A 154 -15.99 -5.48 -10.83
CA GLY A 154 -15.81 -4.06 -11.16
C GLY A 154 -15.44 -3.18 -9.95
N VAL A 155 -15.09 -3.77 -8.82
CA VAL A 155 -14.67 -3.04 -7.62
C VAL A 155 -13.15 -2.83 -7.67
N ARG A 156 -12.71 -1.59 -7.47
CA ARG A 156 -11.28 -1.26 -7.43
C ARG A 156 -10.69 -1.65 -6.07
N VAL A 157 -9.49 -2.21 -6.07
CA VAL A 157 -8.82 -2.65 -4.85
C VAL A 157 -7.47 -2.00 -4.69
N SER A 158 -7.21 -1.51 -3.48
CA SER A 158 -5.93 -0.97 -3.07
C SER A 158 -5.55 -1.48 -1.67
N LEU A 159 -4.26 -1.39 -1.32
CA LEU A 159 -3.72 -1.69 0.00
C LEU A 159 -2.98 -0.47 0.52
N LEU A 160 -3.32 -0.04 1.73
CA LEU A 160 -2.51 0.86 2.55
C LEU A 160 -1.77 0.01 3.59
N GLY A 161 -0.47 -0.18 3.33
CA GLY A 161 0.40 -1.02 4.12
C GLY A 161 1.34 -0.24 5.02
N VAL A 162 1.74 -0.82 6.16
CA VAL A 162 2.86 -0.33 6.98
C VAL A 162 3.95 -1.41 7.11
N LYS A 163 5.21 -1.00 7.09
CA LYS A 163 6.36 -1.86 7.37
C LYS A 163 6.40 -2.17 8.88
N PRO A 164 6.27 -3.43 9.31
CA PRO A 164 6.38 -3.78 10.73
C PRO A 164 7.83 -3.69 11.21
N GLN A 165 8.00 -3.41 12.51
CA GLN A 165 9.27 -3.59 13.23
C GLN A 165 9.34 -4.96 13.89
N SER A 166 8.23 -5.41 14.49
CA SER A 166 8.15 -6.62 15.30
C SER A 166 6.80 -7.32 15.17
N LEU A 167 6.85 -8.57 14.69
CA LEU A 167 5.73 -9.51 14.65
C LEU A 167 5.90 -10.57 15.75
N ARG A 168 5.85 -10.12 17.01
CA ARG A 168 6.00 -10.98 18.19
C ARG A 168 4.72 -10.91 19.03
N PRO A 169 4.39 -11.96 19.80
CA PRO A 169 3.28 -11.90 20.75
C PRO A 169 3.37 -10.66 21.65
N GLY A 170 2.28 -9.91 21.72
CA GLY A 170 2.19 -8.65 22.46
C GLY A 170 1.11 -7.74 21.89
N THR A 171 0.48 -6.94 22.74
CA THR A 171 -0.71 -6.14 22.39
C THR A 171 -0.38 -4.70 21.97
N GLY A 172 0.89 -4.38 21.71
CA GLY A 172 1.35 -3.02 21.44
C GLY A 172 2.00 -2.88 20.07
N LEU A 173 1.67 -1.80 19.37
CA LEU A 173 2.44 -1.38 18.20
C LEU A 173 3.80 -0.85 18.65
N SER A 174 4.83 -1.15 17.87
CA SER A 174 6.13 -0.51 18.00
C SER A 174 6.00 1.00 17.78
N GLU A 175 6.91 1.76 18.37
CA GLU A 175 6.88 3.22 18.31
C GLU A 175 6.83 3.78 16.87
N PRO A 176 7.62 3.27 15.90
CA PRO A 176 7.53 3.75 14.52
C PRO A 176 6.16 3.47 13.88
N VAL A 177 5.61 2.27 14.06
CA VAL A 177 4.32 1.88 13.49
C VAL A 177 3.17 2.65 14.13
N ARG A 178 3.22 2.87 15.45
CA ARG A 178 2.24 3.68 16.18
C ARG A 178 2.18 5.11 15.65
N ARG A 179 3.33 5.77 15.48
CA ARG A 179 3.40 7.14 14.90
C ARG A 179 2.79 7.19 13.51
N THR A 180 3.12 6.22 12.66
CA THR A 180 2.57 6.15 11.33
C THR A 180 1.06 5.92 11.35
N MET A 181 0.56 5.04 12.22
CA MET A 181 -0.88 4.81 12.40
C MET A 181 -1.62 6.09 12.79
N GLU A 182 -1.09 6.88 13.71
CA GLU A 182 -1.68 8.15 14.13
C GLU A 182 -1.75 9.17 12.97
N LEU A 183 -0.66 9.28 12.20
CA LEU A 183 -0.60 10.14 11.02
C LEU A 183 -1.60 9.71 9.94
N LEU A 184 -1.65 8.40 9.64
CA LEU A 184 -2.56 7.83 8.65
C LEU A 184 -4.01 8.03 9.09
N ALA A 185 -4.35 7.77 10.35
CA ALA A 185 -5.69 7.98 10.87
C ALA A 185 -6.15 9.44 10.68
N GLY A 186 -5.31 10.41 11.05
CA GLY A 186 -5.59 11.83 10.85
C GLY A 186 -5.86 12.16 9.37
N MET A 187 -4.97 11.74 8.47
CA MET A 187 -5.13 12.00 7.03
C MET A 187 -6.40 11.37 6.44
N LEU A 188 -6.72 10.13 6.83
CA LEU A 188 -7.90 9.42 6.35
C LEU A 188 -9.20 10.06 6.84
N ILE A 189 -9.26 10.42 8.12
CA ILE A 189 -10.40 11.10 8.73
C ILE A 189 -10.63 12.45 8.05
N ASP A 190 -9.57 13.24 7.87
CA ASP A 190 -9.65 14.55 7.21
C ASP A 190 -10.10 14.44 5.75
N ALA A 191 -9.58 13.45 5.02
CA ALA A 191 -9.96 13.20 3.63
C ALA A 191 -11.44 12.81 3.50
N ARG A 192 -12.03 12.16 4.52
CA ARG A 192 -13.43 11.72 4.50
C ARG A 192 -14.40 12.73 5.10
N ARG A 193 -13.93 13.65 5.93
CA ARG A 193 -14.74 14.76 6.46
C ARG A 193 -14.97 15.87 5.47
N ARG A 194 -14.10 16.04 4.47
CA ARG A 194 -14.32 16.97 3.37
C ARG A 194 -15.49 16.45 2.55
N PRO A 195 -16.68 17.10 2.59
CA PRO A 195 -17.72 16.78 1.63
C PRO A 195 -17.09 17.02 0.26
N GLY A 196 -17.30 16.09 -0.68
CA GLY A 196 -17.02 16.38 -2.08
C GLY A 196 -17.62 17.75 -2.39
N VAL A 197 -16.80 18.67 -2.90
CA VAL A 197 -17.29 19.88 -3.54
C VAL A 197 -18.04 19.38 -4.77
N ALA A 198 -19.32 19.06 -4.56
CA ALA A 198 -20.28 18.96 -5.62
C ALA A 198 -20.54 20.40 -6.07
N GLY A 199 -19.93 20.74 -7.20
CA GLY A 199 -20.14 21.97 -7.96
C GLY A 199 -19.92 21.64 -9.41
#